data_AF-A0A7C0ZEC1-F1
#
_entry.id   AF-A0A7C0ZEC1-F1
#
_cell.length_a   1.000
_cell.length_b   1.000
_cell.length_c   1.000
_cell.angle_alpha   90.00
_cell.angle_beta   90.00
_cell.angle_gamma   90.00
#
_symmetry.space_group_name_H-M   'P 1'
#
loop_
_entity.id
_entity.type
_entity.pdbx_description
1 polymer ?
#
loop_
_entity_poly.entity_id
_entity_poly.type
_entity_poly.pdbx_seq_one_letter_code
_entity_poly.pdbx_strand_id
1 'polypeptide(L)'
;MKFMDNGFSRSSPTRKKKGAPLAMKHRFHRLPVVFLGLVFLVASAAGPAPAAVSGEAVSRALQDWLDVASRSQQAFVGCEPVYAGKDLVEFYRNRGNQPVWVSPGGPSQAARELVAAIANAAQHGLSPQDYHFSCLSEWLKHPSAQQSLATAAKGLAGLEIVLSDAFVNLATHLAAGKVDPETIHPQWISPKKKTEVFRWLDGITASEDLGLFFDELAPNSRGYRTAMIEARRLRRQIAAGKWQEIAPGATLRPGDRSPRVAQVRARLANQGDLPPAGDPLLDETLFDDALLQAVIRFQNRHGLSADGIVGPQTLAALNRSPRDQLRCVLVNLERWRWLPRDLGRRHIIVNSAAFELAAFREGRKVLEMPVIVGETYTRTPVFSQNMTSLVVNPYWNVPPGVLARKILPKIKKDPGYLAANHFELLRGWKQAAEVLDPRLIDWSTVHPGNFPGRLRQRPGPWNALGRIKFIFPNDFAVYLHDTPDRHLFERTARAFSSGCIRVKKPIELALFVLEDDPAWDRERLERVLAEGGPKTIPVKNPVTVHLQYWTFWIGDEGEPQYRKDIYNRDGVLWNALNTTPAASPPPARVRPEADPNTEVDPAG
;
A
#
# COMPACT_ATOMS: atom_id res chain seq x y z
N MET A 1 -32.78 17.52 -36.90
CA MET A 1 -33.97 16.78 -36.41
C MET A 1 -34.07 17.06 -34.91
N LYS A 2 -35.08 17.85 -34.50
CA LYS A 2 -35.36 18.29 -33.12
C LYS A 2 -36.24 17.26 -32.42
N PHE A 3 -36.00 17.00 -31.14
CA PHE A 3 -36.97 16.46 -30.16
C PHE A 3 -36.52 17.01 -28.79
N MET A 4 -37.05 18.13 -28.29
CA MET A 4 -38.33 18.38 -27.59
C MET A 4 -38.46 17.74 -26.20
N ASP A 5 -38.59 18.65 -25.23
CA ASP A 5 -38.87 18.53 -23.81
C ASP A 5 -40.11 17.71 -23.46
N ASN A 6 -40.13 17.18 -22.23
CA ASN A 6 -41.31 17.27 -21.37
C ASN A 6 -40.92 17.16 -19.89
N GLY A 7 -41.06 18.28 -19.17
CA GLY A 7 -41.04 18.34 -17.73
C GLY A 7 -42.40 18.00 -17.12
N PHE A 8 -42.39 17.50 -15.88
CA PHE A 8 -43.58 17.45 -15.03
C PHE A 8 -43.24 18.06 -13.66
N SER A 9 -43.71 19.29 -13.48
CA SER A 9 -43.85 19.99 -12.21
C SER A 9 -45.20 19.63 -11.60
N ARG A 10 -45.25 19.29 -10.31
CA ARG A 10 -46.50 19.26 -9.53
C ARG A 10 -46.40 20.23 -8.35
N SER A 11 -47.31 21.19 -8.40
CA SER A 11 -47.58 22.27 -7.47
C SER A 11 -48.17 21.81 -6.13
N SER A 12 -47.79 22.53 -5.09
CA SER A 12 -48.42 22.58 -3.76
C SER A 12 -49.87 23.11 -3.80
N PRO A 13 -50.59 23.05 -2.67
CA PRO A 13 -51.12 24.31 -2.16
C PRO A 13 -50.92 24.52 -0.67
N THR A 14 -50.52 25.76 -0.36
CA THR A 14 -50.45 26.40 0.94
C THR A 14 -51.83 26.69 1.54
N ARG A 15 -51.97 26.57 2.87
CA ARG A 15 -53.06 27.19 3.64
C ARG A 15 -52.44 28.06 4.75
N LYS A 16 -52.68 29.37 4.70
CA LYS A 16 -52.24 30.38 5.68
C LYS A 16 -53.39 30.83 6.60
N LYS A 17 -52.98 31.43 7.72
CA LYS A 17 -53.66 32.32 8.68
C LYS A 17 -54.29 31.59 9.87
N LYS A 18 -54.31 32.08 11.11
CA LYS A 18 -53.75 33.23 11.89
C LYS A 18 -54.41 33.06 13.29
N GLY A 19 -53.76 33.36 14.41
CA GLY A 19 -54.49 33.50 15.69
C GLY A 19 -53.62 33.44 16.95
N ALA A 20 -53.47 34.58 17.61
CA ALA A 20 -52.73 34.81 18.85
C ALA A 20 -53.49 34.29 20.11
N PRO A 21 -52.85 34.22 21.30
CA PRO A 21 -53.44 33.59 22.48
C PRO A 21 -54.30 34.58 23.28
N LEU A 22 -55.47 34.13 23.76
CA LEU A 22 -56.31 34.87 24.69
C LEU A 22 -56.16 34.32 26.11
N ALA A 23 -55.81 35.21 27.03
CA ALA A 23 -55.75 34.97 28.46
C ALA A 23 -57.17 34.77 29.03
N MET A 24 -57.35 33.78 29.90
CA MET A 24 -58.57 33.62 30.69
C MET A 24 -58.22 33.68 32.18
N LYS A 25 -58.71 34.75 32.82
CA LYS A 25 -58.66 34.99 34.27
C LYS A 25 -59.68 34.07 34.95
N HIS A 26 -59.23 33.21 35.85
CA HIS A 26 -60.09 32.67 36.91
C HIS A 26 -59.65 33.23 38.27
N ARG A 27 -60.49 34.12 38.81
CA ARG A 27 -60.47 34.53 40.22
C ARG A 27 -61.06 33.37 41.03
N PHE A 28 -60.27 32.77 41.91
CA PHE A 28 -60.78 32.01 43.06
C PHE A 28 -60.44 32.77 44.34
N HIS A 29 -61.46 32.94 45.18
CA HIS A 29 -61.39 33.64 46.46
C HIS A 29 -60.49 32.88 47.44
N ARG A 30 -59.64 33.64 48.14
CA ARG A 30 -58.81 33.17 49.25
C ARG A 30 -59.67 33.08 50.52
N LEU A 31 -59.72 31.91 51.16
CA LEU A 31 -59.93 31.77 52.61
C LEU A 31 -58.58 31.39 53.23
N PRO A 32 -58.12 32.01 54.34
CA PRO A 32 -56.91 31.60 55.00
C PRO A 32 -57.22 30.48 56.00
N VAL A 33 -56.65 29.29 55.79
CA VAL A 33 -56.51 28.28 56.84
C VAL A 33 -55.07 28.38 57.34
N VAL A 34 -54.92 28.80 58.59
CA VAL A 34 -53.64 28.82 59.31
C VAL A 34 -53.32 27.39 59.72
N PHE A 35 -52.38 26.74 59.04
CA PHE A 35 -51.79 25.46 59.46
C PHE A 35 -50.44 25.74 60.12
N LEU A 36 -50.39 25.56 61.45
CA LEU A 36 -49.16 25.59 62.24
C LEU A 36 -48.48 24.22 62.08
N GLY A 37 -47.55 24.09 61.14
CA GLY A 37 -46.79 22.87 60.90
C GLY A 37 -45.36 23.00 61.42
N LEU A 38 -45.03 22.21 62.45
CA LEU A 38 -43.65 22.02 62.95
C LEU A 38 -42.73 21.58 61.81
N VAL A 39 -41.66 22.34 61.56
CA VAL A 39 -40.53 21.92 60.72
C VAL A 39 -39.59 21.09 61.59
N PHE A 40 -39.58 19.77 61.41
CA PHE A 40 -38.49 18.91 61.88
C PHE A 40 -37.30 19.08 60.93
N LEU A 41 -36.26 19.76 61.40
CA LEU A 41 -34.97 19.82 60.73
C LEU A 41 -34.26 18.48 60.95
N VAL A 42 -34.46 17.52 60.04
CA VAL A 42 -33.61 16.32 60.00
C VAL A 42 -32.29 16.76 59.38
N ALA A 43 -31.31 17.05 60.23
CA ALA A 43 -29.92 17.16 59.82
C ALA A 43 -29.43 15.77 59.38
N SER A 44 -29.59 15.46 58.09
CA SER A 44 -28.83 14.36 57.49
C SER A 44 -27.36 14.72 57.60
N ALA A 45 -26.65 14.08 58.52
CA ALA A 45 -25.21 14.07 58.53
C ALA A 45 -24.75 13.46 57.20
N ALA A 46 -24.43 14.32 56.23
CA ALA A 46 -23.67 13.92 55.06
C ALA A 46 -22.35 13.38 55.59
N GLY A 47 -22.18 12.06 55.57
CA GLY A 47 -20.88 11.45 55.80
C GLY A 47 -19.86 12.12 54.86
N PRO A 48 -18.58 12.24 55.27
CA PRO A 48 -17.58 12.89 54.44
C PRO A 48 -17.61 12.24 53.06
N ALA A 49 -17.79 13.05 52.02
CA ALA A 49 -17.68 12.59 50.65
C ALA A 49 -16.35 11.83 50.52
N PRO A 50 -16.32 10.65 49.88
CA PRO A 50 -15.08 9.92 49.69
C PRO A 50 -14.07 10.88 49.05
N ALA A 51 -12.89 10.99 49.66
CA ALA A 51 -11.87 11.91 49.19
C ALA A 51 -11.56 11.59 47.72
N ALA A 52 -11.72 12.58 46.85
CA ALA A 52 -11.48 12.45 45.41
C ALA A 52 -10.00 12.71 45.09
N VAL A 53 -9.47 12.02 44.08
CA VAL A 53 -8.11 12.25 43.58
C VAL A 53 -8.03 13.68 43.02
N SER A 54 -7.04 14.48 43.42
CA SER A 54 -6.86 15.83 42.85
C SER A 54 -6.12 15.80 41.52
N GLY A 55 -6.37 16.77 40.64
CA GLY A 55 -5.65 16.90 39.36
C GLY A 55 -4.15 17.09 39.57
N GLU A 56 -3.74 17.82 40.60
CA GLU A 56 -2.34 17.98 41.00
C GLU A 56 -1.68 16.65 41.40
N ALA A 57 -2.41 15.75 42.07
CA ALA A 57 -1.88 14.44 42.43
C ALA A 57 -1.60 13.58 41.18
N VAL A 58 -2.49 13.63 40.18
CA VAL A 58 -2.28 12.96 38.89
C VAL A 58 -1.11 13.57 38.14
N SER A 59 -1.04 14.90 38.05
CA SER A 59 0.04 15.62 37.38
C SER A 59 1.42 15.34 38.02
N ARG A 60 1.48 15.27 39.36
CA ARG A 60 2.69 14.89 40.09
C ARG A 60 3.08 13.43 39.85
N ALA A 61 2.12 12.51 39.88
CA ALA A 61 2.38 11.10 39.57
C ALA A 61 2.86 10.90 38.12
N LEU A 62 2.33 11.70 37.18
CA LEU A 62 2.79 11.75 35.80
C LEU A 62 4.23 12.26 35.74
N GLN A 63 4.56 13.36 36.42
CA GLN A 63 5.92 13.88 36.51
C GLN A 63 6.92 12.83 37.03
N ASP A 64 6.57 12.12 38.10
CA ASP A 64 7.40 11.05 38.66
C ASP A 64 7.73 9.98 37.60
N TRP A 65 6.73 9.58 36.80
CA TRP A 65 6.93 8.63 35.71
C TRP A 65 7.84 9.20 34.61
N LEU A 66 7.61 10.44 34.19
CA LEU A 66 8.38 11.10 33.12
C LEU A 66 9.86 11.23 33.50
N ASP A 67 10.16 11.50 34.77
CA ASP A 67 11.54 11.61 35.26
C ASP A 67 12.27 10.27 35.22
N VAL A 68 11.60 9.17 35.58
CA VAL A 68 12.14 7.80 35.45
C VAL A 68 12.32 7.44 33.97
N ALA A 69 11.31 7.71 33.13
CA ALA A 69 11.36 7.42 31.70
C ALA A 69 12.50 8.18 30.99
N SER A 70 12.75 9.44 31.38
CA SER A 70 13.79 10.29 30.77
C SER A 70 15.22 9.76 30.95
N ARG A 71 15.44 8.89 31.94
CA ARG A 71 16.75 8.28 32.25
C ARG A 71 16.86 6.82 31.80
N SER A 72 15.75 6.25 31.33
CA SER A 72 15.65 4.83 30.97
C SER A 72 15.82 4.62 29.48
N GLN A 73 16.42 3.49 29.09
CA GLN A 73 16.51 3.12 27.68
C GLN A 73 15.15 2.65 27.12
N GLN A 74 14.35 1.99 27.96
CA GLN A 74 12.99 1.52 27.68
C GLN A 74 12.11 1.90 28.89
N ALA A 75 10.97 2.53 28.64
CA ALA A 75 10.02 2.90 29.68
C ALA A 75 8.90 1.87 29.81
N PHE A 76 8.28 1.79 30.99
CA PHE A 76 7.22 0.83 31.31
C PHE A 76 6.13 1.45 32.19
N VAL A 77 4.89 0.98 32.04
CA VAL A 77 3.79 1.18 33.00
C VAL A 77 3.35 -0.21 33.50
N GLY A 78 3.72 -0.55 34.73
CA GLY A 78 3.59 -1.92 35.21
C GLY A 78 4.46 -2.87 34.36
N CYS A 79 3.83 -3.87 33.73
CA CYS A 79 4.51 -4.79 32.81
C CYS A 79 4.38 -4.39 31.33
N GLU A 80 3.69 -3.28 31.02
CA GLU A 80 3.48 -2.82 29.65
C GLU A 80 4.65 -1.93 29.20
N PRO A 81 5.37 -2.26 28.11
CA PRO A 81 6.39 -1.40 27.55
C PRO A 81 5.77 -0.18 26.87
N VAL A 82 6.39 0.99 27.01
CA VAL A 82 5.98 2.23 26.33
C VAL A 82 6.94 2.51 25.18
N TYR A 83 6.45 2.45 23.95
CA TYR A 83 7.29 2.52 22.74
C TYR A 83 7.71 3.95 22.38
N ALA A 84 6.83 4.94 22.62
CA ALA A 84 7.06 6.37 22.36
C ALA A 84 7.60 7.12 23.59
N GLY A 85 8.22 6.43 24.55
CA GLY A 85 8.52 6.97 25.87
C GLY A 85 9.34 8.27 25.88
N LYS A 86 10.38 8.37 25.04
CA LYS A 86 11.23 9.58 24.96
C LYS A 86 10.46 10.80 24.42
N ASP A 87 9.66 10.58 23.37
CA ASP A 87 8.89 11.66 22.75
C ASP A 87 7.71 12.08 23.65
N LEU A 88 7.11 11.14 24.38
CA LEU A 88 6.07 11.43 25.38
C LEU A 88 6.62 12.25 26.57
N VAL A 89 7.89 12.03 26.97
CA VAL A 89 8.55 12.86 27.99
C VAL A 89 8.59 14.32 27.55
N GLU A 90 9.01 14.60 26.32
CA GLU A 90 9.05 15.97 25.79
C GLU A 90 7.64 16.56 25.67
N PHE A 91 6.69 15.79 25.12
CA PHE A 91 5.29 16.20 24.96
C PHE A 91 4.66 16.67 26.29
N TYR A 92 4.69 15.85 27.34
CA TYR A 92 4.04 16.20 28.60
C TYR A 92 4.74 17.33 29.35
N ARG A 93 6.07 17.43 29.27
CA ARG A 93 6.81 18.57 29.85
C ARG A 93 6.38 19.89 29.21
N ASN A 94 6.22 19.91 27.89
CA ASN A 94 5.73 21.11 27.17
C ASN A 94 4.28 21.45 27.52
N ARG A 95 3.50 20.46 27.95
CA ARG A 95 2.11 20.61 28.40
C ARG A 95 1.97 20.89 29.91
N GLY A 96 3.08 21.16 30.61
CA GLY A 96 3.07 21.39 32.05
C GLY A 96 2.54 20.20 32.87
N ASN A 97 2.76 18.97 32.38
CA ASN A 97 2.30 17.72 32.97
C ASN A 97 0.77 17.64 33.15
N GLN A 98 0.00 18.35 32.31
CA GLN A 98 -1.47 18.24 32.31
C GLN A 98 -1.92 17.04 31.45
N PRO A 99 -2.79 16.17 31.98
CA PRO A 99 -3.30 15.02 31.24
C PRO A 99 -4.19 15.45 30.04
N VAL A 100 -4.26 14.56 29.06
CA VAL A 100 -5.13 14.58 27.88
C VAL A 100 -6.34 13.65 28.11
N TRP A 101 -6.10 12.44 28.61
CA TRP A 101 -7.07 11.36 28.60
C TRP A 101 -7.85 11.19 29.90
N VAL A 102 -7.23 11.52 31.03
CA VAL A 102 -7.78 11.29 32.37
C VAL A 102 -8.11 12.58 33.12
N SER A 103 -9.04 12.45 34.06
CA SER A 103 -9.40 13.49 35.03
C SER A 103 -9.42 12.89 36.44
N PRO A 104 -9.52 13.72 37.50
CA PRO A 104 -9.90 13.29 38.85
C PRO A 104 -11.05 12.28 38.92
N GLY A 105 -12.04 12.41 38.02
CA GLY A 105 -13.21 11.53 37.94
C GLY A 105 -12.98 10.23 37.16
N GLY A 106 -11.75 9.97 36.71
CA GLY A 106 -11.39 8.82 35.89
C GLY A 106 -11.21 9.15 34.40
N PRO A 107 -11.30 8.13 33.52
CA PRO A 107 -11.06 8.27 32.08
C PRO A 107 -12.15 9.10 31.42
N SER A 108 -11.73 10.00 30.52
CA SER A 108 -12.63 10.83 29.72
C SER A 108 -13.44 10.01 28.72
N GLN A 109 -14.35 10.67 28.01
CA GLN A 109 -15.03 10.08 26.86
C GLN A 109 -14.04 9.75 25.74
N ALA A 110 -13.12 10.67 25.42
CA ALA A 110 -12.06 10.47 24.44
C ALA A 110 -11.20 9.22 24.76
N ALA A 111 -10.88 8.97 26.04
CA ALA A 111 -10.17 7.75 26.43
C ALA A 111 -10.92 6.47 26.07
N ARG A 112 -12.25 6.44 26.25
CA ARG A 112 -13.10 5.29 25.89
C ARG A 112 -13.20 5.14 24.38
N GLU A 113 -13.30 6.23 23.65
CA GLU A 113 -13.34 6.23 22.18
C GLU A 113 -12.02 5.76 21.57
N LEU A 114 -10.87 6.13 22.15
CA LEU A 114 -9.58 5.60 21.75
C LEU A 114 -9.52 4.08 21.92
N VAL A 115 -9.97 3.52 23.05
CA VAL A 115 -9.99 2.07 23.25
C VAL A 115 -10.91 1.37 22.25
N ALA A 116 -12.05 1.97 21.91
CA ALA A 116 -12.92 1.47 20.85
C ALA A 116 -12.25 1.53 19.45
N ALA A 117 -11.53 2.61 19.15
CA ALA A 117 -10.77 2.75 17.91
C ALA A 117 -9.62 1.72 17.81
N ILE A 118 -8.93 1.46 18.92
CA ILE A 118 -7.90 0.41 19.02
C ILE A 118 -8.50 -0.96 18.70
N ALA A 119 -9.69 -1.29 19.23
CA ALA A 119 -10.39 -2.53 18.87
C ALA A 119 -10.65 -2.61 17.36
N ASN A 120 -11.00 -1.48 16.73
CA ASN A 120 -11.26 -1.36 15.31
C ASN A 120 -9.99 -1.37 14.43
N ALA A 121 -8.79 -1.25 14.99
CA ALA A 121 -7.54 -1.35 14.24
C ALA A 121 -7.42 -2.67 13.44
N ALA A 122 -8.06 -3.75 13.93
CA ALA A 122 -8.17 -5.02 13.21
C ALA A 122 -8.81 -4.86 11.83
N GLN A 123 -9.75 -3.93 11.65
CA GLN A 123 -10.40 -3.67 10.36
C GLN A 123 -9.41 -3.16 9.32
N HIS A 124 -8.41 -2.39 9.76
CA HIS A 124 -7.29 -1.91 8.96
C HIS A 124 -6.18 -2.97 8.78
N GLY A 125 -6.29 -4.13 9.40
CA GLY A 125 -5.25 -5.16 9.33
C GLY A 125 -4.12 -4.99 10.33
N LEU A 126 -4.29 -4.16 11.35
CA LEU A 126 -3.36 -3.97 12.45
C LEU A 126 -3.82 -4.81 13.66
N SER A 127 -2.91 -5.30 14.49
CA SER A 127 -3.30 -6.02 15.70
C SER A 127 -3.66 -5.03 16.80
N PRO A 128 -4.86 -5.08 17.41
CA PRO A 128 -5.18 -4.23 18.56
C PRO A 128 -4.17 -4.36 19.71
N GLN A 129 -3.53 -5.52 19.84
CA GLN A 129 -2.55 -5.77 20.89
C GLN A 129 -1.24 -5.00 20.70
N ASP A 130 -0.96 -4.51 19.49
CA ASP A 130 0.16 -3.59 19.27
C ASP A 130 -0.07 -2.24 19.98
N TYR A 131 -1.29 -1.97 20.46
CA TYR A 131 -1.71 -0.72 21.09
C TYR A 131 -2.35 -0.97 22.46
N HIS A 132 -1.80 -1.93 23.21
CA HIS A 132 -2.19 -2.22 24.61
C HIS A 132 -3.67 -2.59 24.81
N PHE A 133 -4.37 -3.11 23.80
CA PHE A 133 -5.82 -3.32 23.85
C PHE A 133 -6.28 -4.14 25.06
N SER A 134 -5.63 -5.27 25.36
CA SER A 134 -5.98 -6.09 26.53
C SER A 134 -5.84 -5.32 27.84
N CYS A 135 -4.72 -4.62 28.06
CA CYS A 135 -4.48 -3.84 29.27
C CYS A 135 -5.52 -2.72 29.44
N LEU A 136 -5.73 -1.93 28.37
CA LEU A 136 -6.66 -0.81 28.37
C LEU A 136 -8.12 -1.25 28.55
N SER A 137 -8.51 -2.38 27.93
CA SER A 137 -9.86 -2.94 28.07
C SER A 137 -10.14 -3.40 29.49
N GLU A 138 -9.18 -4.04 30.17
CA GLU A 138 -9.33 -4.44 31.56
C GLU A 138 -9.41 -3.22 32.49
N TRP A 139 -8.60 -2.20 32.23
CA TRP A 139 -8.64 -0.95 33.01
C TRP A 139 -10.02 -0.29 32.95
N LEU A 140 -10.66 -0.23 31.78
CA LEU A 140 -12.00 0.34 31.61
C LEU A 140 -13.11 -0.46 32.30
N LYS A 141 -12.94 -1.77 32.50
CA LYS A 141 -13.93 -2.63 33.18
C LYS A 141 -13.85 -2.52 34.70
N HIS A 142 -12.68 -2.21 35.24
CA HIS A 142 -12.41 -2.23 36.67
C HIS A 142 -11.87 -0.87 37.17
N PRO A 143 -12.70 0.20 37.18
CA PRO A 143 -12.31 1.44 37.82
C PRO A 143 -12.03 1.18 39.31
N SER A 144 -10.86 1.60 39.78
CA SER A 144 -10.28 1.25 41.07
C SER A 144 -11.04 1.86 42.25
N ALA A 145 -12.19 1.27 42.61
CA ALA A 145 -13.09 1.76 43.65
C ALA A 145 -12.60 1.54 45.10
N GLN A 146 -11.46 0.87 45.31
CA GLN A 146 -10.96 0.43 46.63
C GLN A 146 -9.48 0.77 46.89
N GLN A 147 -8.88 1.67 46.11
CA GLN A 147 -7.46 2.04 46.25
C GLN A 147 -7.28 3.32 47.08
N SER A 148 -6.11 3.47 47.70
CA SER A 148 -5.72 4.76 48.32
C SER A 148 -5.63 5.86 47.25
N LEU A 149 -5.83 7.11 47.64
CA LEU A 149 -5.75 8.28 46.75
C LEU A 149 -4.45 8.34 45.94
N ALA A 150 -3.31 8.06 46.58
CA ALA A 150 -2.00 8.08 45.92
C ALA A 150 -1.86 6.94 44.90
N THR A 151 -2.38 5.75 45.21
CA THR A 151 -2.38 4.61 44.28
C THR A 151 -3.33 4.88 43.11
N ALA A 152 -4.49 5.46 43.36
CA ALA A 152 -5.43 5.87 42.32
C ALA A 152 -4.84 6.95 41.39
N ALA A 153 -4.14 7.96 41.93
CA ALA A 153 -3.44 8.97 41.13
C ALA A 153 -2.35 8.36 40.25
N LYS A 154 -1.55 7.43 40.78
CA LYS A 154 -0.55 6.68 40.00
C LYS A 154 -1.19 5.80 38.91
N GLY A 155 -2.32 5.18 39.21
CA GLY A 155 -3.09 4.40 38.23
C GLY A 155 -3.60 5.25 37.07
N LEU A 156 -4.10 6.46 37.35
CA LEU A 156 -4.54 7.42 36.33
C LEU A 156 -3.37 7.94 35.50
N ALA A 157 -2.24 8.28 36.12
CA ALA A 157 -1.03 8.69 35.39
C ALA A 157 -0.48 7.55 34.51
N GLY A 158 -0.53 6.30 34.98
CA GLY A 158 -0.18 5.14 34.17
C GLY A 158 -1.08 4.98 32.96
N LEU A 159 -2.41 5.09 33.16
CA LEU A 159 -3.38 5.04 32.06
C LEU A 159 -3.13 6.16 31.04
N GLU A 160 -2.87 7.38 31.50
CA GLU A 160 -2.57 8.54 30.67
C GLU A 160 -1.43 8.25 29.69
N ILE A 161 -0.34 7.66 30.17
CA ILE A 161 0.81 7.28 29.37
C ILE A 161 0.48 6.16 28.37
N VAL A 162 -0.19 5.09 28.80
CA VAL A 162 -0.51 3.95 27.93
C VAL A 162 -1.48 4.36 26.81
N LEU A 163 -2.47 5.20 27.11
CA LEU A 163 -3.37 5.75 26.09
C LEU A 163 -2.63 6.65 25.10
N SER A 164 -1.71 7.49 25.59
CA SER A 164 -0.90 8.35 24.71
C SER A 164 0.02 7.56 23.79
N ASP A 165 0.66 6.52 24.32
CA ASP A 165 1.49 5.61 23.55
C ASP A 165 0.67 4.87 22.49
N ALA A 166 -0.48 4.32 22.88
CA ALA A 166 -1.39 3.65 21.96
C ALA A 166 -1.89 4.59 20.84
N PHE A 167 -2.25 5.83 21.18
CA PHE A 167 -2.65 6.85 20.22
C PHE A 167 -1.54 7.15 19.21
N VAL A 168 -0.33 7.46 19.70
CA VAL A 168 0.81 7.84 18.86
C VAL A 168 1.16 6.72 17.89
N ASN A 169 1.22 5.48 18.38
CA ASN A 169 1.52 4.32 17.55
C ASN A 169 0.40 4.05 16.53
N LEU A 170 -0.88 4.03 16.95
CA LEU A 170 -2.00 3.77 16.03
C LEU A 170 -2.11 4.85 14.95
N ALA A 171 -2.03 6.12 15.33
CA ALA A 171 -2.09 7.25 14.41
C ALA A 171 -0.94 7.20 13.39
N THR A 172 0.28 6.94 13.87
CA THR A 172 1.46 6.80 13.01
C THR A 172 1.30 5.61 12.06
N HIS A 173 0.87 4.46 12.56
CA HIS A 173 0.72 3.25 11.76
C HIS A 173 -0.38 3.38 10.72
N LEU A 174 -1.48 4.08 10.99
CA LEU A 174 -2.53 4.34 9.99
C LEU A 174 -2.07 5.38 8.95
N ALA A 175 -1.37 6.43 9.39
CA ALA A 175 -0.90 7.50 8.51
C ALA A 175 0.23 7.04 7.57
N ALA A 176 1.22 6.30 8.08
CA ALA A 176 2.47 6.04 7.36
C ALA A 176 2.85 4.55 7.23
N GLY A 177 2.18 3.65 7.96
CA GLY A 177 2.53 2.24 8.03
C GLY A 177 3.14 1.84 9.37
N LYS A 178 2.96 0.58 9.75
CA LYS A 178 3.59 -0.05 10.93
C LYS A 178 5.06 -0.41 10.68
N VAL A 179 5.39 -0.73 9.44
CA VAL A 179 6.74 -1.19 9.07
C VAL A 179 7.38 -0.16 8.15
N ASP A 180 8.60 0.30 8.49
CA ASP A 180 9.40 1.07 7.54
C ASP A 180 9.92 0.13 6.45
N PRO A 181 9.47 0.25 5.18
CA PRO A 181 9.86 -0.67 4.12
C PRO A 181 11.38 -0.67 3.86
N GLU A 182 12.09 0.43 4.14
CA GLU A 182 13.55 0.50 3.96
C GLU A 182 14.31 -0.39 4.96
N THR A 183 13.70 -0.70 6.12
CA THR A 183 14.28 -1.58 7.14
C THR A 183 14.23 -3.06 6.76
N ILE A 184 13.31 -3.45 5.87
CA ILE A 184 13.16 -4.84 5.43
C ILE A 184 13.60 -5.04 3.98
N HIS A 185 13.57 -3.99 3.17
CA HIS A 185 13.89 -4.02 1.75
C HIS A 185 14.57 -2.70 1.31
N PRO A 186 15.92 -2.64 1.19
CA PRO A 186 16.62 -1.40 0.84
C PRO A 186 16.31 -0.88 -0.58
N GLN A 187 15.70 -1.69 -1.43
CA GLN A 187 15.23 -1.31 -2.77
C GLN A 187 13.78 -0.77 -2.77
N TRP A 188 13.17 -0.56 -1.59
CA TRP A 188 11.83 -0.04 -1.43
C TRP A 188 11.90 1.33 -0.76
N ILE A 189 11.84 2.39 -1.56
CA ILE A 189 11.89 3.77 -1.07
C ILE A 189 10.46 4.30 -0.96
N SER A 190 10.08 4.65 0.26
CA SER A 190 8.81 5.28 0.57
C SER A 190 9.03 6.77 0.82
N PRO A 191 8.20 7.68 0.28
CA PRO A 191 8.28 9.09 0.62
C PRO A 191 7.93 9.28 2.10
N LYS A 192 8.95 9.48 2.94
CA LYS A 192 8.77 9.71 4.38
C LYS A 192 8.15 11.10 4.58
N LYS A 193 6.85 11.15 4.89
CA LYS A 193 6.21 12.38 5.36
C LYS A 193 6.31 12.39 6.89
N LYS A 194 6.84 13.47 7.47
CA LYS A 194 6.79 13.66 8.92
C LYS A 194 5.32 13.70 9.34
N THR A 195 4.90 12.76 10.18
CA THR A 195 3.59 12.79 10.81
C THR A 195 3.64 13.77 11.97
N GLU A 196 2.67 14.68 12.05
CA GLU A 196 2.56 15.62 13.19
C GLU A 196 1.78 14.97 14.33
N VAL A 197 2.14 13.73 14.68
CA VAL A 197 1.32 12.88 15.57
C VAL A 197 1.12 13.50 16.95
N PHE A 198 2.14 14.17 17.49
CA PHE A 198 2.04 14.88 18.76
C PHE A 198 1.20 16.17 18.67
N ARG A 199 1.11 16.79 17.48
CA ARG A 199 0.16 17.90 17.26
C ARG A 199 -1.27 17.39 17.25
N TRP A 200 -1.51 16.21 16.68
CA TRP A 200 -2.82 15.55 16.76
C TRP A 200 -3.17 15.16 18.19
N LEU A 201 -2.21 14.61 18.95
CA LEU A 201 -2.41 14.25 20.36
C LEU A 201 -2.75 15.47 21.23
N ASP A 202 -2.06 16.60 21.06
CA ASP A 202 -2.35 17.82 21.82
C ASP A 202 -3.72 18.43 21.48
N GLY A 203 -4.17 18.21 20.24
CA GLY A 203 -5.45 18.72 19.73
C GLY A 203 -6.68 17.97 20.25
N ILE A 204 -6.51 16.85 20.97
CA ILE A 204 -7.62 16.01 21.39
C ILE A 204 -8.51 16.75 22.39
N THR A 205 -9.81 16.79 22.08
CA THR A 205 -10.82 17.39 22.95
C THR A 205 -11.83 16.35 23.44
N ALA A 206 -12.59 16.69 24.48
CA ALA A 206 -13.58 15.80 25.08
C ALA A 206 -14.77 15.44 24.16
N SER A 207 -14.93 16.12 23.02
CA SER A 207 -16.05 15.97 22.07
C SER A 207 -15.64 15.43 20.70
N GLU A 208 -14.40 15.00 20.52
CA GLU A 208 -13.88 14.55 19.24
C GLU A 208 -14.25 13.09 18.97
N ASP A 209 -14.79 12.78 17.78
CA ASP A 209 -15.03 11.42 17.33
C ASP A 209 -13.71 10.79 16.88
N LEU A 210 -13.04 10.10 17.80
CA LEU A 210 -11.74 9.50 17.51
C LEU A 210 -11.86 8.36 16.49
N GLY A 211 -13.01 7.73 16.36
CA GLY A 211 -13.25 6.71 15.32
C GLY A 211 -13.11 7.31 13.92
N LEU A 212 -13.81 8.42 13.66
CA LEU A 212 -13.69 9.15 12.39
C LEU A 212 -12.28 9.70 12.17
N PHE A 213 -11.65 10.25 13.20
CA PHE A 213 -10.27 10.74 13.12
C PHE A 213 -9.30 9.67 12.61
N PHE A 214 -9.32 8.47 13.20
CA PHE A 214 -8.43 7.39 12.79
C PHE A 214 -8.76 6.85 11.39
N ASP A 215 -10.04 6.81 11.01
CA ASP A 215 -10.46 6.43 9.66
C ASP A 215 -9.92 7.41 8.61
N GLU A 216 -9.87 8.71 8.91
CA GLU A 216 -9.32 9.75 8.03
C GLU A 216 -7.79 9.69 7.91
N LEU A 217 -7.09 9.20 8.94
CA LEU A 217 -5.64 8.99 8.86
C LEU A 217 -5.27 7.87 7.88
N ALA A 218 -6.12 6.85 7.72
CA ALA A 218 -5.86 5.73 6.82
C ALA A 218 -5.89 6.15 5.34
N PRO A 219 -5.26 5.38 4.41
CA PRO A 219 -5.39 5.66 2.98
C PRO A 219 -6.85 5.63 2.52
N ASN A 220 -7.31 6.69 1.87
CA ASN A 220 -8.68 6.79 1.33
C ASN A 220 -8.84 6.22 -0.10
N SER A 221 -7.76 5.66 -0.66
CA SER A 221 -7.74 5.10 -2.02
C SER A 221 -8.78 3.99 -2.18
N ARG A 222 -9.32 3.84 -3.39
CA ARG A 222 -10.25 2.73 -3.71
C ARG A 222 -9.63 1.39 -3.31
N GLY A 223 -8.37 1.16 -3.70
CA GLY A 223 -7.65 -0.09 -3.44
C GLY A 223 -7.53 -0.44 -1.95
N TYR A 224 -7.25 0.53 -1.08
CA TYR A 224 -7.17 0.29 0.36
C TYR A 224 -8.55 -0.07 0.94
N ARG A 225 -9.59 0.71 0.62
CA ARG A 225 -10.95 0.47 1.11
C ARG A 225 -11.50 -0.89 0.68
N THR A 226 -11.31 -1.26 -0.58
CA THR A 226 -11.76 -2.56 -1.08
C THR A 226 -10.97 -3.72 -0.49
N ALA A 227 -9.68 -3.53 -0.22
CA ALA A 227 -8.86 -4.52 0.50
C ALA A 227 -9.34 -4.74 1.94
N MET A 228 -9.77 -3.69 2.65
CA MET A 228 -10.38 -3.85 3.98
C MET A 228 -11.69 -4.65 3.93
N ILE A 229 -12.53 -4.40 2.93
CA ILE A 229 -13.78 -5.16 2.72
C ILE A 229 -13.46 -6.65 2.49
N GLU A 230 -12.48 -6.95 1.64
CA GLU A 230 -12.06 -8.32 1.37
C GLU A 230 -11.46 -8.99 2.62
N ALA A 231 -10.66 -8.28 3.41
CA ALA A 231 -10.14 -8.79 4.68
C ALA A 231 -11.27 -9.17 5.65
N ARG A 232 -12.33 -8.33 5.75
CA ARG A 232 -13.53 -8.65 6.56
C ARG A 232 -14.26 -9.87 6.02
N ARG A 233 -14.41 -10.02 4.69
CA ARG A 233 -15.01 -11.20 4.05
C ARG A 233 -14.24 -12.48 4.40
N LEU A 234 -12.91 -12.45 4.25
CA LEU A 234 -12.04 -13.58 4.53
C LEU A 234 -12.04 -13.97 6.01
N ARG A 235 -12.07 -13.01 6.94
CA ARG A 235 -12.22 -13.30 8.38
C ARG A 235 -13.52 -14.03 8.70
N ARG A 236 -14.65 -13.61 8.12
CA ARG A 236 -15.94 -14.33 8.26
C ARG A 236 -15.85 -15.75 7.70
N GLN A 237 -15.19 -15.93 6.56
CA GLN A 237 -14.98 -17.25 5.97
C GLN A 237 -14.11 -18.16 6.85
N ILE A 238 -13.05 -17.61 7.47
CA ILE A 238 -12.19 -18.35 8.42
C ILE A 238 -13.01 -18.76 9.65
N ALA A 239 -13.79 -17.84 10.22
CA ALA A 239 -14.61 -18.10 11.41
C ALA A 239 -15.68 -19.18 11.16
N ALA A 240 -16.22 -19.26 9.94
CA ALA A 240 -17.19 -20.30 9.57
C ALA A 240 -16.58 -21.71 9.55
N GLY A 241 -15.26 -21.87 9.41
CA GLY A 241 -14.59 -23.18 9.51
C GLY A 241 -14.90 -24.17 8.39
N LYS A 242 -15.54 -23.75 7.29
CA LYS A 242 -16.03 -24.65 6.21
C LYS A 242 -15.02 -24.91 5.08
N TRP A 243 -13.78 -24.45 5.21
CA TRP A 243 -12.79 -24.60 4.13
C TRP A 243 -12.21 -26.01 4.12
N GLN A 244 -12.21 -26.64 2.95
CA GLN A 244 -11.58 -27.95 2.72
C GLN A 244 -10.66 -27.88 1.51
N GLU A 245 -9.52 -28.57 1.59
CA GLU A 245 -8.58 -28.68 0.48
C GLU A 245 -9.15 -29.57 -0.63
N ILE A 246 -8.92 -29.19 -1.90
CA ILE A 246 -9.20 -30.06 -3.03
C ILE A 246 -8.14 -31.14 -3.07
N ALA A 247 -8.53 -32.41 -3.15
CA ALA A 247 -7.61 -33.53 -3.13
C ALA A 247 -6.53 -33.40 -4.23
N PRO A 248 -5.28 -33.84 -3.96
CA PRO A 248 -4.25 -33.95 -5.00
C PRO A 248 -4.64 -35.01 -6.03
N GLY A 249 -4.02 -34.97 -7.21
CA GLY A 249 -4.25 -35.98 -8.25
C GLY A 249 -3.87 -35.52 -9.65
N ALA A 250 -4.26 -36.31 -10.64
CA ALA A 250 -4.00 -36.04 -12.06
C ALA A 250 -4.55 -34.67 -12.51
N THR A 251 -4.01 -34.15 -13.61
CA THR A 251 -4.50 -32.91 -14.22
C THR A 251 -5.93 -33.10 -14.73
N LEU A 252 -6.83 -32.17 -14.44
CA LEU A 252 -8.21 -32.17 -14.97
C LEU A 252 -8.31 -31.27 -16.20
N ARG A 253 -8.99 -31.74 -17.24
CA ARG A 253 -9.22 -31.10 -18.53
C ARG A 253 -10.70 -31.10 -18.92
N PRO A 254 -11.14 -30.26 -19.86
CA PRO A 254 -12.48 -30.34 -20.44
C PRO A 254 -12.81 -31.77 -20.91
N GLY A 255 -14.00 -32.24 -20.55
CA GLY A 255 -14.49 -33.59 -20.84
C GLY A 255 -14.15 -34.65 -19.78
N ASP A 256 -13.22 -34.40 -18.87
CA ASP A 256 -12.88 -35.35 -17.80
C ASP A 256 -14.05 -35.55 -16.83
N ARG A 257 -14.15 -36.77 -16.26
CA ARG A 257 -15.09 -37.11 -15.20
C ARG A 257 -14.35 -37.53 -13.94
N SER A 258 -14.56 -36.81 -12.84
CA SER A 258 -13.88 -37.09 -11.56
C SER A 258 -14.64 -36.49 -10.38
N PRO A 259 -14.64 -37.14 -9.20
CA PRO A 259 -15.12 -36.52 -7.96
C PRO A 259 -14.41 -35.21 -7.61
N ARG A 260 -13.17 -35.02 -8.09
CA ARG A 260 -12.42 -33.76 -7.89
C ARG A 260 -13.01 -32.59 -8.67
N VAL A 261 -13.72 -32.84 -9.77
CA VAL A 261 -14.41 -31.79 -10.53
C VAL A 261 -15.48 -31.12 -9.66
N ALA A 262 -16.24 -31.89 -8.89
CA ALA A 262 -17.23 -31.35 -7.95
C ALA A 262 -16.56 -30.45 -6.88
N GLN A 263 -15.39 -30.85 -6.36
CA GLN A 263 -14.62 -30.04 -5.42
C GLN A 263 -14.12 -28.73 -6.06
N VAL A 264 -13.66 -28.77 -7.31
CA VAL A 264 -13.25 -27.56 -8.06
C VAL A 264 -14.45 -26.66 -8.33
N ARG A 265 -15.60 -27.19 -8.72
CA ARG A 265 -16.84 -26.42 -8.88
C ARG A 265 -17.25 -25.72 -7.60
N ALA A 266 -17.31 -26.45 -6.48
CA ALA A 266 -17.64 -25.87 -5.19
C ALA A 266 -16.64 -24.77 -4.79
N ARG A 267 -15.34 -24.96 -5.06
CA ARG A 267 -14.30 -23.94 -4.83
C ARG A 267 -14.54 -22.67 -5.63
N LEU A 268 -14.76 -22.81 -6.94
CA LEU A 268 -14.95 -21.69 -7.87
C LEU A 268 -16.28 -20.96 -7.60
N ALA A 269 -17.34 -21.70 -7.25
CA ALA A 269 -18.61 -21.10 -6.86
C ALA A 269 -18.50 -20.27 -5.58
N ASN A 270 -17.83 -20.81 -4.56
CA ASN A 270 -17.56 -20.07 -3.31
C ASN A 270 -16.67 -18.83 -3.50
N GLN A 271 -15.93 -18.76 -4.61
CA GLN A 271 -15.07 -17.62 -4.96
C GLN A 271 -15.70 -16.68 -6.00
N GLY A 272 -16.91 -16.99 -6.49
CA GLY A 272 -17.64 -16.17 -7.45
C GLY A 272 -17.24 -16.38 -8.92
N ASP A 273 -16.35 -17.33 -9.22
CA ASP A 273 -15.95 -17.63 -10.60
C ASP A 273 -16.99 -18.48 -11.35
N LEU A 274 -17.82 -19.22 -10.62
CA LEU A 274 -18.87 -20.07 -11.16
C LEU A 274 -20.21 -19.72 -10.47
N PRO A 275 -21.31 -19.49 -11.21
CA PRO A 275 -22.62 -19.38 -10.59
C PRO A 275 -22.95 -20.65 -9.78
N PRO A 276 -23.73 -20.55 -8.70
CA PRO A 276 -24.24 -21.74 -8.01
C PRO A 276 -24.95 -22.67 -9.00
N ALA A 277 -24.79 -23.99 -8.83
CA ALA A 277 -25.50 -24.95 -9.66
C ALA A 277 -27.02 -24.76 -9.47
N GLY A 278 -27.69 -24.28 -10.52
CA GLY A 278 -29.14 -24.05 -10.52
C GLY A 278 -29.93 -25.17 -11.20
N ASP A 279 -29.24 -26.09 -11.88
CA ASP A 279 -29.83 -27.23 -12.58
C ASP A 279 -29.58 -28.52 -11.77
N PRO A 280 -30.64 -29.16 -11.23
CA PRO A 280 -30.53 -30.44 -10.54
C PRO A 280 -30.01 -31.59 -11.41
N LEU A 281 -30.05 -31.44 -12.74
CA LEU A 281 -29.56 -32.44 -13.71
C LEU A 281 -28.09 -32.23 -14.09
N LEU A 282 -27.42 -31.20 -13.55
CA LEU A 282 -26.01 -30.96 -13.79
C LEU A 282 -25.18 -32.12 -13.25
N ASP A 283 -24.38 -32.73 -14.12
CA ASP A 283 -23.36 -33.67 -13.68
C ASP A 283 -22.16 -32.93 -13.08
N GLU A 284 -22.16 -32.82 -11.75
CA GLU A 284 -21.10 -32.13 -11.00
C GLU A 284 -19.71 -32.77 -11.18
N THR A 285 -19.64 -34.01 -11.65
CA THR A 285 -18.38 -34.74 -11.86
C THR A 285 -17.79 -34.53 -13.25
N LEU A 286 -18.58 -34.02 -14.21
CA LEU A 286 -18.13 -33.73 -15.57
C LEU A 286 -17.49 -32.33 -15.65
N PHE A 287 -16.32 -32.24 -16.27
CA PHE A 287 -15.69 -30.96 -16.59
C PHE A 287 -16.30 -30.40 -17.88
N ASP A 288 -17.35 -29.59 -17.73
CA ASP A 288 -18.09 -28.98 -18.85
C ASP A 288 -17.52 -27.59 -19.26
N ASP A 289 -18.16 -26.99 -20.27
CA ASP A 289 -17.79 -25.68 -20.78
C ASP A 289 -17.98 -24.56 -19.75
N ALA A 290 -18.98 -24.66 -18.87
CA ALA A 290 -19.20 -23.67 -17.81
C ALA A 290 -18.04 -23.66 -16.81
N LEU A 291 -17.56 -24.85 -16.43
CA LEU A 291 -16.39 -25.01 -15.58
C LEU A 291 -15.11 -24.56 -16.28
N LEU A 292 -14.94 -24.88 -17.56
CA LEU A 292 -13.83 -24.39 -18.38
C LEU A 292 -13.72 -22.86 -18.30
N GLN A 293 -14.81 -22.14 -18.56
CA GLN A 293 -14.81 -20.69 -18.48
C GLN A 293 -14.55 -20.16 -17.06
N ALA A 294 -15.04 -20.85 -16.02
CA ALA A 294 -14.75 -20.50 -14.64
C ALA A 294 -13.27 -20.70 -14.27
N VAL A 295 -12.64 -21.78 -14.75
CA VAL A 295 -11.21 -22.04 -14.55
C VAL A 295 -10.37 -20.99 -15.27
N ILE A 296 -10.73 -20.60 -16.51
CA ILE A 296 -10.04 -19.54 -17.25
C ILE A 296 -10.13 -18.20 -16.50
N ARG A 297 -11.32 -17.81 -16.01
CA ARG A 297 -11.51 -16.60 -15.18
C ARG A 297 -10.63 -16.65 -13.93
N PHE A 298 -10.63 -17.78 -13.22
CA PHE A 298 -9.79 -18.01 -12.07
C PHE A 298 -8.31 -17.86 -12.41
N GLN A 299 -7.83 -18.52 -13.46
CA GLN A 299 -6.43 -18.46 -13.87
C GLN A 299 -6.00 -17.03 -14.21
N ASN A 300 -6.83 -16.28 -14.94
CA ASN A 300 -6.57 -14.87 -15.24
C ASN A 300 -6.43 -14.03 -13.97
N ARG A 301 -7.38 -14.12 -13.03
CA ARG A 301 -7.34 -13.30 -11.80
C ARG A 301 -6.26 -13.73 -10.80
N HIS A 302 -5.65 -14.90 -11.00
CA HIS A 302 -4.50 -15.39 -10.23
C HIS A 302 -3.15 -15.22 -10.95
N GLY A 303 -3.15 -14.64 -12.15
CA GLY A 303 -1.94 -14.45 -12.96
C GLY A 303 -1.30 -15.76 -13.42
N LEU A 304 -2.11 -16.77 -13.72
CA LEU A 304 -1.71 -18.07 -14.25
C LEU A 304 -1.87 -18.12 -15.77
N SER A 305 -1.36 -19.19 -16.40
CA SER A 305 -1.72 -19.51 -17.79
C SER A 305 -3.21 -19.81 -17.85
N ALA A 306 -3.97 -19.10 -18.68
CA ALA A 306 -5.42 -19.19 -18.77
C ALA A 306 -5.85 -20.22 -19.83
N ASP A 307 -5.37 -21.46 -19.68
CA ASP A 307 -5.59 -22.57 -20.61
C ASP A 307 -6.84 -23.42 -20.27
N GLY A 308 -7.51 -23.12 -19.15
CA GLY A 308 -8.67 -23.87 -18.70
C GLY A 308 -8.34 -25.22 -18.07
N ILE A 309 -7.06 -25.52 -17.83
CA ILE A 309 -6.59 -26.80 -17.31
C ILE A 309 -6.29 -26.68 -15.82
N VAL A 310 -6.83 -27.60 -15.02
CA VAL A 310 -6.51 -27.69 -13.58
C VAL A 310 -5.28 -28.58 -13.41
N GLY A 311 -4.12 -28.04 -13.78
CA GLY A 311 -2.82 -28.62 -13.50
C GLY A 311 -2.29 -28.30 -12.09
N PRO A 312 -1.06 -28.72 -11.75
CA PRO A 312 -0.51 -28.53 -10.40
C PRO A 312 -0.49 -27.07 -9.91
N GLN A 313 -0.20 -26.11 -10.79
CA GLN A 313 -0.17 -24.69 -10.44
C GLN A 313 -1.58 -24.13 -10.17
N THR A 314 -2.55 -24.46 -11.02
CA THR A 314 -3.96 -24.08 -10.84
C THR A 314 -4.51 -24.70 -9.55
N LEU A 315 -4.23 -25.98 -9.30
CA LEU A 315 -4.65 -26.67 -8.08
C LEU A 315 -4.05 -26.03 -6.82
N ALA A 316 -2.75 -25.72 -6.84
CA ALA A 316 -2.09 -25.04 -5.71
C ALA A 316 -2.72 -23.66 -5.44
N ALA A 317 -3.09 -22.92 -6.49
CA ALA A 317 -3.79 -21.64 -6.33
C ALA A 317 -5.22 -21.82 -5.79
N LEU A 318 -5.96 -22.84 -6.25
CA LEU A 318 -7.30 -23.19 -5.73
C LEU A 318 -7.26 -23.59 -4.25
N ASN A 319 -6.17 -24.25 -3.84
CA ASN A 319 -5.91 -24.69 -2.48
C ASN A 319 -5.25 -23.64 -1.58
N ARG A 320 -5.09 -22.38 -2.02
CA ARG A 320 -4.75 -21.30 -1.09
C ARG A 320 -5.87 -21.10 -0.08
N SER A 321 -5.54 -21.25 1.20
CA SER A 321 -6.54 -21.12 2.27
C SER A 321 -7.00 -19.66 2.44
N PRO A 322 -8.20 -19.41 3.01
CA PRO A 322 -8.65 -18.08 3.39
C PRO A 322 -7.67 -17.37 4.32
N ARG A 323 -6.89 -18.10 5.13
CA ARG A 323 -5.82 -17.54 5.96
C ARG A 323 -4.65 -17.03 5.11
N ASP A 324 -4.23 -17.78 4.10
CA ASP A 324 -3.18 -17.35 3.16
C ASP A 324 -3.63 -16.20 2.26
N GLN A 325 -4.92 -16.20 1.88
CA GLN A 325 -5.56 -15.09 1.20
C GLN A 325 -5.56 -13.84 2.09
N LEU A 326 -6.02 -13.97 3.34
CA LEU A 326 -6.06 -12.86 4.29
C LEU A 326 -4.66 -12.29 4.52
N ARG A 327 -3.65 -13.14 4.76
CA ARG A 327 -2.25 -12.72 4.91
C ARG A 327 -1.79 -11.83 3.75
N CYS A 328 -2.06 -12.24 2.51
CA CYS A 328 -1.71 -11.46 1.32
C CYS A 328 -2.47 -10.13 1.26
N VAL A 329 -3.76 -10.11 1.61
CA VAL A 329 -4.54 -8.86 1.71
C VAL A 329 -3.95 -7.91 2.75
N LEU A 330 -3.61 -8.41 3.94
CA LEU A 330 -3.07 -7.59 5.04
C LEU A 330 -1.70 -6.99 4.71
N VAL A 331 -0.82 -7.77 4.07
CA VAL A 331 0.48 -7.28 3.55
C VAL A 331 0.27 -6.16 2.52
N ASN A 332 -0.74 -6.28 1.65
CA ASN A 332 -1.00 -5.23 0.65
C ASN A 332 -1.70 -4.00 1.25
N LEU A 333 -2.50 -4.14 2.31
CA LEU A 333 -2.99 -3.00 3.10
C LEU A 333 -1.82 -2.17 3.65
N GLU A 334 -0.78 -2.82 4.15
CA GLU A 334 0.41 -2.13 4.62
C GLU A 334 1.14 -1.40 3.48
N ARG A 335 1.30 -2.04 2.32
CA ARG A 335 1.89 -1.40 1.14
C ARG A 335 1.13 -0.18 0.65
N TRP A 336 -0.19 -0.16 0.81
CA TRP A 336 -1.02 1.01 0.51
C TRP A 336 -0.75 2.18 1.46
N ARG A 337 -0.33 1.92 2.71
CA ARG A 337 0.02 3.00 3.66
C ARG A 337 1.31 3.71 3.31
N TRP A 338 2.24 3.01 2.66
CA TRP A 338 3.52 3.55 2.21
C TRP A 338 3.41 4.46 0.97
N LEU A 339 2.25 4.49 0.31
CA LEU A 339 2.05 5.35 -0.85
C LEU A 339 1.75 6.80 -0.45
N PRO A 340 2.15 7.78 -1.28
CA PRO A 340 1.58 9.12 -1.22
C PRO A 340 0.05 9.07 -1.22
N ARG A 341 -0.56 9.96 -0.43
CA ARG A 341 -2.03 10.15 -0.42
C ARG A 341 -2.54 10.73 -1.76
N ASP A 342 -1.70 11.50 -2.43
CA ASP A 342 -1.93 11.98 -3.79
C ASP A 342 -0.89 11.35 -4.73
N LEU A 343 -1.36 10.57 -5.70
CA LEU A 343 -0.53 9.95 -6.74
C LEU A 343 -0.28 10.90 -7.92
N GLY A 344 -0.88 12.10 -7.91
CA GLY A 344 -0.83 13.08 -8.98
C GLY A 344 -1.93 12.88 -10.02
N ARG A 345 -2.33 13.98 -10.68
CA ARG A 345 -3.42 13.96 -11.68
C ARG A 345 -3.10 13.10 -12.90
N ARG A 346 -1.84 13.06 -13.33
CA ARG A 346 -1.31 12.24 -14.43
C ARG A 346 -0.18 11.41 -13.89
N HIS A 347 -0.37 10.09 -13.84
CA HIS A 347 0.63 9.20 -13.27
C HIS A 347 0.61 7.83 -13.93
N ILE A 348 1.71 7.11 -13.79
CA ILE A 348 1.90 5.74 -14.25
C ILE A 348 2.14 4.87 -13.03
N ILE A 349 1.45 3.74 -12.94
CA ILE A 349 1.72 2.70 -11.95
C ILE A 349 2.27 1.48 -12.68
N VAL A 350 3.42 0.99 -12.25
CA VAL A 350 3.98 -0.29 -12.69
C VAL A 350 3.87 -1.27 -11.53
N ASN A 351 2.97 -2.25 -11.62
CA ASN A 351 2.91 -3.32 -10.62
C ASN A 351 3.82 -4.47 -11.05
N SER A 352 4.99 -4.55 -10.42
CA SER A 352 6.01 -5.54 -10.78
C SER A 352 5.59 -6.99 -10.49
N ALA A 353 4.73 -7.23 -9.49
CA ALA A 353 4.22 -8.56 -9.18
C ALA A 353 3.14 -9.02 -10.19
N ALA A 354 2.45 -8.07 -10.83
CA ALA A 354 1.45 -8.35 -11.87
C ALA A 354 2.04 -8.35 -13.29
N PHE A 355 3.26 -7.85 -13.46
CA PHE A 355 3.87 -7.60 -14.77
C PHE A 355 2.99 -6.69 -15.64
N GLU A 356 2.42 -5.65 -15.04
CA GLU A 356 1.48 -4.72 -15.67
C GLU A 356 1.86 -3.26 -15.40
N LEU A 357 1.59 -2.41 -16.39
CA LEU A 357 1.64 -0.97 -16.30
C LEU A 357 0.26 -0.41 -16.61
N ALA A 358 -0.21 0.51 -15.77
CA ALA A 358 -1.41 1.30 -16.02
C ALA A 358 -1.08 2.81 -15.93
N ALA A 359 -1.61 3.60 -16.86
CA ALA A 359 -1.52 5.05 -16.83
C ALA A 359 -2.88 5.65 -16.51
N PHE A 360 -2.88 6.68 -15.66
CA PHE A 360 -4.07 7.30 -15.11
C PHE A 360 -4.11 8.80 -15.43
N ARG A 361 -5.33 9.27 -15.71
CA ARG A 361 -5.67 10.69 -15.83
C ARG A 361 -6.88 10.97 -14.94
N GLU A 362 -6.71 11.87 -13.97
CA GLU A 362 -7.76 12.27 -13.01
C GLU A 362 -8.41 11.05 -12.32
N GLY A 363 -7.58 10.09 -11.93
CA GLY A 363 -8.02 8.85 -11.28
C GLY A 363 -8.63 7.80 -12.23
N ARG A 364 -8.81 8.09 -13.52
CA ARG A 364 -9.30 7.14 -14.53
C ARG A 364 -8.14 6.46 -15.24
N LYS A 365 -8.15 5.13 -15.30
CA LYS A 365 -7.19 4.35 -16.10
C LYS A 365 -7.44 4.61 -17.59
N VAL A 366 -6.44 5.13 -18.30
CA VAL A 366 -6.54 5.49 -19.74
C VAL A 366 -5.67 4.62 -20.64
N LEU A 367 -4.67 3.95 -20.06
CA LEU A 367 -3.78 3.04 -20.77
C LEU A 367 -3.42 1.87 -19.87
N GLU A 368 -3.36 0.68 -20.44
CA GLU A 368 -2.92 -0.53 -19.76
C GLU A 368 -2.11 -1.41 -20.71
N MET A 369 -1.03 -1.98 -20.20
CA MET A 369 -0.17 -2.88 -20.94
C MET A 369 0.63 -3.86 -20.06
N PRO A 370 0.98 -5.05 -20.60
CA PRO A 370 2.00 -5.90 -20.01
C PRO A 370 3.37 -5.22 -19.99
N VAL A 371 4.14 -5.52 -18.96
CA VAL A 371 5.56 -5.18 -18.85
C VAL A 371 6.42 -6.42 -18.59
N ILE A 372 7.73 -6.29 -18.80
CA ILE A 372 8.76 -7.24 -18.36
C ILE A 372 9.61 -6.54 -17.32
N VAL A 373 9.84 -7.19 -16.19
CA VAL A 373 10.55 -6.65 -15.03
C VAL A 373 11.82 -7.44 -14.73
N GLY A 374 12.57 -6.98 -13.72
CA GLY A 374 13.81 -7.59 -13.28
C GLY A 374 13.68 -9.06 -12.86
N GLU A 375 14.75 -9.83 -13.05
CA GLU A 375 14.88 -11.20 -12.52
C GLU A 375 14.98 -11.19 -10.98
N THR A 376 14.90 -12.36 -10.33
CA THR A 376 14.89 -12.49 -8.86
C THR A 376 16.16 -11.98 -8.17
N TYR A 377 17.29 -11.93 -8.88
CA TYR A 377 18.57 -11.42 -8.38
C TYR A 377 18.90 -10.00 -8.93
N THR A 378 18.09 -9.48 -9.85
CA THR A 378 18.16 -8.10 -10.36
C THR A 378 16.78 -7.45 -10.25
N ARG A 379 16.19 -7.55 -9.05
CA ARG A 379 14.80 -7.17 -8.79
C ARG A 379 14.54 -5.72 -9.14
N THR A 380 13.38 -5.46 -9.74
CA THR A 380 12.91 -4.07 -9.92
C THR A 380 12.63 -3.44 -8.54
N PRO A 381 13.23 -2.28 -8.24
CA PRO A 381 13.00 -1.54 -7.00
C PRO A 381 11.59 -0.95 -6.96
N VAL A 382 11.17 -0.51 -5.78
CA VAL A 382 9.88 0.16 -5.54
C VAL A 382 10.16 1.58 -5.10
N PHE A 383 9.67 2.55 -5.85
CA PHE A 383 9.83 3.98 -5.56
C PHE A 383 8.89 4.81 -6.46
N SER A 384 8.79 6.11 -6.17
CA SER A 384 8.08 7.08 -7.01
C SER A 384 9.03 8.17 -7.49
N GLN A 385 9.02 8.49 -8.79
CA GLN A 385 9.82 9.56 -9.38
C GLN A 385 9.12 10.20 -10.57
N ASN A 386 9.47 11.45 -10.87
CA ASN A 386 8.93 12.18 -12.00
C ASN A 386 9.67 11.85 -13.28
N MET A 387 8.92 11.61 -14.37
CA MET A 387 9.48 11.49 -15.71
C MET A 387 9.90 12.87 -16.23
N THR A 388 11.13 12.95 -16.75
CA THR A 388 11.75 14.19 -17.20
C THR A 388 11.93 14.24 -18.71
N SER A 389 12.13 13.09 -19.37
CA SER A 389 12.36 13.05 -20.82
C SER A 389 12.06 11.68 -21.43
N LEU A 390 11.89 11.67 -22.74
CA LEU A 390 11.98 10.47 -23.57
C LEU A 390 13.22 10.55 -24.43
N VAL A 391 13.83 9.40 -24.73
CA VAL A 391 14.88 9.27 -25.75
C VAL A 391 14.36 8.36 -26.85
N VAL A 392 14.14 8.93 -28.02
CA VAL A 392 13.75 8.21 -29.24
C VAL A 392 15.01 7.72 -29.94
N ASN A 393 14.98 6.49 -30.45
CA ASN A 393 16.11 5.80 -31.06
C ASN A 393 17.38 5.85 -30.17
N PRO A 394 17.31 5.38 -28.91
CA PRO A 394 18.42 5.54 -27.97
C PRO A 394 19.65 4.70 -28.38
N TYR A 395 20.84 5.18 -28.02
CA TYR A 395 21.99 4.28 -27.84
C TYR A 395 21.77 3.41 -26.60
N TRP A 396 22.35 2.20 -26.60
CA TRP A 396 22.40 1.37 -25.40
C TRP A 396 23.83 1.16 -24.92
N ASN A 397 24.21 1.82 -23.84
CA ASN A 397 25.43 1.56 -23.09
C ASN A 397 25.22 0.32 -22.21
N VAL A 398 25.99 -0.73 -22.52
CA VAL A 398 25.88 -2.02 -21.84
C VAL A 398 26.38 -1.89 -20.39
N PRO A 399 25.55 -2.22 -19.38
CA PRO A 399 25.99 -2.21 -17.99
C PRO A 399 27.11 -3.23 -17.73
N PRO A 400 28.08 -2.93 -16.84
CA PRO A 400 29.21 -3.81 -16.54
C PRO A 400 28.77 -5.24 -16.19
N GLY A 401 27.74 -5.40 -15.36
CA GLY A 401 27.19 -6.71 -15.02
C GLY A 401 26.60 -7.49 -16.22
N VAL A 402 25.95 -6.79 -17.16
CA VAL A 402 25.42 -7.42 -18.40
C VAL A 402 26.56 -7.78 -19.33
N LEU A 403 27.54 -6.88 -19.48
CA LEU A 403 28.75 -7.12 -20.25
C LEU A 403 29.46 -8.39 -19.76
N ALA A 404 29.74 -8.47 -18.47
CA ALA A 404 30.45 -9.58 -17.84
C ALA A 404 29.72 -10.92 -18.04
N ARG A 405 28.41 -10.97 -17.79
CA ARG A 405 27.64 -12.23 -17.75
C ARG A 405 27.11 -12.68 -19.09
N LYS A 406 26.70 -11.74 -19.96
CA LYS A 406 25.90 -12.06 -21.16
C LYS A 406 26.64 -11.81 -22.47
N ILE A 407 27.55 -10.83 -22.52
CA ILE A 407 28.12 -10.36 -23.79
C ILE A 407 29.59 -10.77 -23.95
N LEU A 408 30.44 -10.57 -22.93
CA LEU A 408 31.86 -10.91 -23.00
C LEU A 408 32.12 -12.38 -23.36
N PRO A 409 31.37 -13.38 -22.84
CA PRO A 409 31.53 -14.76 -23.30
C PRO A 409 31.28 -14.96 -24.80
N LYS A 410 30.38 -14.17 -25.40
CA LYS A 410 30.09 -14.22 -26.84
C LYS A 410 31.20 -13.57 -27.65
N ILE A 411 31.72 -12.43 -27.20
CA ILE A 411 32.85 -11.75 -27.83
C ILE A 411 34.09 -12.66 -27.82
N LYS A 412 34.39 -13.32 -26.70
CA LYS A 412 35.51 -14.27 -26.59
C LYS A 412 35.38 -15.45 -27.55
N LYS A 413 34.16 -15.92 -27.76
CA LYS A 413 33.88 -17.02 -28.69
C LYS A 413 34.02 -16.57 -30.15
N ASP A 414 33.54 -15.37 -30.45
CA ASP A 414 33.60 -14.77 -31.78
C ASP A 414 33.59 -13.23 -31.68
N PRO A 415 34.73 -12.55 -31.91
CA PRO A 415 34.78 -11.08 -31.91
C PRO A 415 33.89 -10.43 -32.98
N GLY A 416 33.56 -11.14 -34.07
CA GLY A 416 32.61 -10.72 -35.08
C GLY A 416 31.20 -10.47 -34.53
N TYR A 417 30.89 -11.03 -33.35
CA TYR A 417 29.66 -10.77 -32.60
C TYR A 417 29.36 -9.28 -32.46
N LEU A 418 30.36 -8.43 -32.23
CA LEU A 418 30.17 -7.00 -32.02
C LEU A 418 29.59 -6.32 -33.27
N ALA A 419 30.19 -6.55 -34.44
CA ALA A 419 29.72 -6.01 -35.71
C ALA A 419 28.34 -6.57 -36.07
N ALA A 420 28.16 -7.89 -35.93
CA ALA A 420 26.89 -8.58 -36.21
C ALA A 420 25.73 -8.11 -35.33
N ASN A 421 26.01 -7.56 -34.15
CA ASN A 421 25.00 -7.06 -33.21
C ASN A 421 25.04 -5.53 -33.04
N HIS A 422 25.70 -4.82 -33.97
CA HIS A 422 25.73 -3.36 -34.06
C HIS A 422 26.32 -2.65 -32.83
N PHE A 423 27.30 -3.27 -32.19
CA PHE A 423 28.04 -2.68 -31.07
C PHE A 423 29.27 -1.91 -31.54
N GLU A 424 29.56 -0.85 -30.79
CA GLU A 424 30.78 -0.06 -30.84
C GLU A 424 31.53 -0.25 -29.52
N LEU A 425 32.85 -0.46 -29.61
CA LEU A 425 33.73 -0.47 -28.45
C LEU A 425 34.38 0.91 -28.33
N LEU A 426 34.18 1.59 -27.21
CA LEU A 426 34.60 2.98 -27.02
C LEU A 426 35.65 3.09 -25.92
N ARG A 427 36.73 3.84 -26.15
CA ARG A 427 37.77 4.12 -25.16
C ARG A 427 37.26 5.10 -24.10
N GLY A 428 36.68 4.57 -23.03
CA GLY A 428 36.20 5.34 -21.87
C GLY A 428 34.83 6.02 -22.08
N TRP A 429 34.50 6.96 -21.18
CA TRP A 429 33.16 7.55 -21.06
C TRP A 429 33.00 8.94 -21.68
N LYS A 430 34.06 9.51 -22.27
CA LYS A 430 33.98 10.81 -22.95
C LYS A 430 33.02 10.76 -24.14
N GLN A 431 32.38 11.88 -24.46
CA GLN A 431 31.40 11.98 -25.56
C GLN A 431 32.05 11.67 -26.92
N ALA A 432 33.25 12.20 -27.18
CA ALA A 432 34.09 11.91 -28.34
C ALA A 432 35.10 10.78 -28.05
N ALA A 433 34.66 9.69 -27.41
CA ALA A 433 35.51 8.54 -27.17
C ALA A 433 35.91 7.87 -28.50
N GLU A 434 37.20 7.54 -28.62
CA GLU A 434 37.74 6.78 -29.75
C GLU A 434 37.03 5.42 -29.87
N VAL A 435 36.62 5.06 -31.10
CA VAL A 435 36.11 3.72 -31.41
C VAL A 435 37.30 2.79 -31.59
N LEU A 436 37.39 1.78 -30.72
CA LEU A 436 38.44 0.76 -30.77
C LEU A 436 38.08 -0.33 -31.78
N ASP A 437 39.05 -0.76 -32.58
CA ASP A 437 38.89 -1.92 -33.47
C ASP A 437 38.96 -3.22 -32.65
N PRO A 438 37.86 -4.01 -32.56
CA PRO A 438 37.85 -5.26 -31.81
C PRO A 438 38.86 -6.30 -32.30
N ARG A 439 39.32 -6.21 -33.56
CA ARG A 439 40.25 -7.18 -34.15
C ARG A 439 41.68 -7.02 -33.64
N LEU A 440 42.01 -5.86 -33.06
CA LEU A 440 43.33 -5.57 -32.51
C LEU A 440 43.46 -5.99 -31.03
N ILE A 441 42.41 -6.59 -30.45
CA ILE A 441 42.33 -6.92 -29.03
C ILE A 441 42.47 -8.44 -28.86
N ASP A 442 43.40 -8.87 -28.02
CA ASP A 442 43.50 -10.27 -27.59
C ASP A 442 42.42 -10.58 -26.55
N TRP A 443 41.24 -10.98 -27.03
CA TRP A 443 40.08 -11.31 -26.20
C TRP A 443 40.29 -12.48 -25.24
N SER A 444 41.31 -13.33 -25.46
CA SER A 444 41.60 -14.44 -24.56
C SER A 444 41.97 -13.95 -23.15
N THR A 445 42.71 -12.83 -23.08
CA THR A 445 43.22 -12.20 -21.85
C THR A 445 42.22 -11.24 -21.18
N VAL A 446 41.17 -10.83 -21.91
CA VAL A 446 40.17 -9.88 -21.40
C VAL A 446 39.26 -10.55 -20.38
N HIS A 447 38.96 -9.89 -19.28
CA HIS A 447 38.01 -10.28 -18.25
C HIS A 447 37.26 -9.01 -17.76
N PRO A 448 36.18 -9.14 -16.98
CA PRO A 448 35.37 -7.97 -16.61
C PRO A 448 36.16 -6.82 -15.96
N GLY A 449 37.19 -7.14 -15.17
CA GLY A 449 38.01 -6.15 -14.46
C GLY A 449 39.02 -5.37 -15.34
N ASN A 450 39.38 -5.87 -16.53
CA ASN A 450 40.32 -5.21 -17.44
C ASN A 450 39.70 -4.92 -18.82
N PHE A 451 38.36 -4.87 -18.90
CA PHE A 451 37.68 -4.65 -20.17
C PHE A 451 38.14 -3.31 -20.80
N PRO A 452 38.53 -3.28 -22.08
CA PRO A 452 39.34 -2.20 -22.67
C PRO A 452 38.59 -0.87 -22.89
N GLY A 453 37.36 -0.74 -22.41
CA GLY A 453 36.53 0.45 -22.62
C GLY A 453 35.09 0.24 -22.16
N ARG A 454 34.14 0.74 -22.95
CA ARG A 454 32.71 0.47 -22.76
C ARG A 454 32.08 0.00 -24.07
N LEU A 455 31.03 -0.80 -23.96
CA LEU A 455 30.28 -1.28 -25.10
C LEU A 455 28.99 -0.48 -25.26
N ARG A 456 28.74 0.02 -26.48
CA ARG A 456 27.54 0.77 -26.83
C ARG A 456 26.88 0.17 -28.07
N GLN A 457 25.61 -0.18 -28.00
CA GLN A 457 24.83 -0.58 -29.16
C GLN A 457 24.26 0.65 -29.86
N ARG A 458 24.35 0.67 -31.20
CA ARG A 458 23.82 1.76 -32.03
C ARG A 458 22.28 1.78 -32.04
N PRO A 459 21.65 2.94 -32.31
CA PRO A 459 20.21 3.04 -32.54
C PRO A 459 19.75 2.12 -33.68
N GLY A 460 18.57 1.53 -33.52
CA GLY A 460 17.96 0.67 -34.52
C GLY A 460 16.86 -0.22 -33.94
N PRO A 461 16.05 -0.89 -34.77
CA PRO A 461 14.98 -1.78 -34.32
C PRO A 461 15.47 -3.02 -33.55
N TRP A 462 16.73 -3.41 -33.71
CA TRP A 462 17.39 -4.51 -32.97
C TRP A 462 18.02 -4.07 -31.64
N ASN A 463 18.01 -2.78 -31.32
CA ASN A 463 18.62 -2.26 -30.10
C ASN A 463 17.91 -2.86 -28.87
N ALA A 464 18.66 -3.29 -27.85
CA ALA A 464 18.07 -3.93 -26.66
C ALA A 464 17.14 -3.00 -25.85
N LEU A 465 17.27 -1.67 -26.00
CA LEU A 465 16.36 -0.68 -25.45
C LEU A 465 15.15 -0.39 -26.35
N GLY A 466 15.06 -1.06 -27.50
CA GLY A 466 14.09 -0.80 -28.54
C GLY A 466 14.20 0.62 -29.09
N ARG A 467 13.06 1.24 -29.41
CA ARG A 467 13.00 2.52 -30.11
C ARG A 467 12.68 3.72 -29.22
N ILE A 468 12.22 3.51 -27.98
CA ILE A 468 11.87 4.59 -27.04
C ILE A 468 12.33 4.20 -25.63
N LYS A 469 13.04 5.11 -24.97
CA LYS A 469 13.42 5.03 -23.55
C LYS A 469 12.72 6.18 -22.79
N PHE A 470 12.19 5.91 -21.61
CA PHE A 470 11.50 6.88 -20.75
C PHE A 470 12.32 7.12 -19.48
N ILE A 471 12.74 8.36 -19.26
CA ILE A 471 13.68 8.74 -18.20
C ILE A 471 12.93 9.37 -17.03
N PHE A 472 13.11 8.80 -15.85
CA PHE A 472 12.69 9.35 -14.57
C PHE A 472 13.87 9.20 -13.60
N PRO A 473 14.70 10.24 -13.38
CA PRO A 473 15.95 10.15 -12.64
C PRO A 473 15.76 9.53 -11.25
N ASN A 474 16.63 8.59 -10.87
CA ASN A 474 16.55 7.86 -9.61
C ASN A 474 17.90 7.24 -9.22
N ASP A 475 18.04 6.89 -7.94
CA ASP A 475 19.25 6.28 -7.36
C ASP A 475 19.48 4.82 -7.80
N PHE A 476 18.56 4.22 -8.57
CA PHE A 476 18.61 2.81 -8.95
C PHE A 476 18.95 2.54 -10.41
N ALA A 477 19.22 3.59 -11.20
CA ALA A 477 19.51 3.44 -12.62
C ALA A 477 18.37 2.77 -13.43
N VAL A 478 17.12 2.89 -12.96
CA VAL A 478 15.96 2.22 -13.56
C VAL A 478 15.19 3.15 -14.50
N TYR A 479 14.74 2.63 -15.63
CA TYR A 479 13.92 3.34 -16.60
C TYR A 479 12.88 2.40 -17.24
N LEU A 480 11.88 2.98 -17.92
CA LEU A 480 11.00 2.23 -18.81
C LEU A 480 11.59 2.28 -20.22
N HIS A 481 11.50 1.22 -20.99
CA HIS A 481 11.99 1.22 -22.36
C HIS A 481 11.28 0.21 -23.24
N ASP A 482 11.43 0.40 -24.55
CA ASP A 482 10.96 -0.51 -25.57
C ASP A 482 11.84 -1.79 -25.66
N THR A 483 11.46 -2.78 -26.47
CA THR A 483 12.25 -4.00 -26.65
C THR A 483 11.99 -4.66 -28.01
N PRO A 484 13.02 -5.21 -28.68
CA PRO A 484 12.85 -6.04 -29.87
C PRO A 484 12.24 -7.41 -29.53
N ASP A 485 12.47 -7.91 -28.31
CA ASP A 485 11.97 -9.21 -27.83
C ASP A 485 10.46 -9.21 -27.51
N ARG A 486 9.60 -8.87 -28.47
CA ARG A 486 8.14 -8.74 -28.27
C ARG A 486 7.47 -10.03 -27.80
N HIS A 487 7.95 -11.18 -28.24
CA HIS A 487 7.43 -12.50 -27.87
C HIS A 487 7.46 -12.77 -26.36
N LEU A 488 8.34 -12.09 -25.59
CA LEU A 488 8.39 -12.25 -24.14
C LEU A 488 7.14 -11.70 -23.42
N PHE A 489 6.37 -10.81 -24.07
CA PHE A 489 5.11 -10.31 -23.51
C PHE A 489 3.98 -11.36 -23.54
N GLU A 490 4.16 -12.48 -24.25
CA GLU A 490 3.21 -13.59 -24.30
C GLU A 490 3.41 -14.57 -23.14
N ARG A 491 4.52 -14.45 -22.41
CA ARG A 491 4.78 -15.28 -21.22
C ARG A 491 3.93 -14.79 -20.05
N THR A 492 3.41 -15.73 -19.25
CA THR A 492 2.70 -15.43 -18.01
C THR A 492 3.64 -14.84 -16.96
N ALA A 493 4.81 -15.47 -16.74
CA ALA A 493 5.86 -14.94 -15.88
C ALA A 493 6.83 -14.10 -16.72
N ARG A 494 7.02 -12.82 -16.37
CA ARG A 494 7.79 -11.85 -17.17
C ARG A 494 8.92 -11.18 -16.38
N ALA A 495 9.59 -11.94 -15.52
CA ALA A 495 10.81 -11.53 -14.84
C ALA A 495 12.04 -11.95 -15.65
N PHE A 496 12.40 -11.18 -16.68
CA PHE A 496 13.48 -11.49 -17.64
C PHE A 496 14.50 -10.35 -17.84
N SER A 497 14.30 -9.23 -17.16
CA SER A 497 15.16 -8.04 -17.29
C SER A 497 16.28 -8.03 -16.25
N SER A 498 17.26 -7.16 -16.43
CA SER A 498 18.31 -6.90 -15.43
C SER A 498 18.00 -5.73 -14.49
N GLY A 499 16.72 -5.43 -14.28
CA GLY A 499 16.23 -4.43 -13.31
C GLY A 499 15.31 -3.37 -13.91
N CYS A 500 15.55 -2.97 -15.17
CA CYS A 500 14.71 -2.01 -15.90
C CYS A 500 13.38 -2.61 -16.35
N ILE A 501 12.44 -1.79 -16.81
CA ILE A 501 11.10 -2.24 -17.19
C ILE A 501 10.90 -2.11 -18.69
N ARG A 502 10.62 -3.23 -19.38
CA ARG A 502 10.28 -3.23 -20.81
C ARG A 502 8.78 -3.05 -20.98
N VAL A 503 8.34 -2.18 -21.87
CA VAL A 503 6.92 -1.87 -22.10
C VAL A 503 6.41 -2.44 -23.43
N LYS A 504 5.18 -2.98 -23.45
CA LYS A 504 4.61 -3.59 -24.67
C LYS A 504 4.17 -2.58 -25.72
N LYS A 505 3.69 -1.41 -25.29
CA LYS A 505 3.07 -0.36 -26.13
C LYS A 505 3.83 0.98 -25.98
N PRO A 506 5.09 1.06 -26.45
CA PRO A 506 5.94 2.24 -26.22
C PRO A 506 5.41 3.51 -26.89
N ILE A 507 4.79 3.41 -28.08
CA ILE A 507 4.26 4.59 -28.79
C ILE A 507 3.06 5.17 -28.05
N GLU A 508 2.13 4.31 -27.61
CA GLU A 508 0.97 4.72 -26.83
C GLU A 508 1.37 5.36 -25.50
N LEU A 509 2.41 4.82 -24.85
CA LEU A 509 2.94 5.41 -23.63
C LEU A 509 3.61 6.77 -23.89
N ALA A 510 4.36 6.92 -24.98
CA ALA A 510 4.96 8.19 -25.37
C ALA A 510 3.90 9.25 -25.66
N LEU A 511 2.82 8.89 -26.34
CA LEU A 511 1.69 9.78 -26.59
C LEU A 511 0.99 10.21 -25.29
N PHE A 512 0.78 9.27 -24.35
CA PHE A 512 0.26 9.61 -23.04
C PHE A 512 1.19 10.59 -22.30
N VAL A 513 2.50 10.35 -22.30
CA VAL A 513 3.47 11.21 -21.59
C VAL A 513 3.51 12.61 -22.19
N LEU A 514 3.52 12.71 -23.51
CA LEU A 514 3.65 13.96 -24.27
C LEU A 514 2.34 14.71 -24.51
N GLU A 515 1.20 14.20 -24.02
CA GLU A 515 -0.14 14.69 -24.40
C GLU A 515 -0.39 16.18 -24.13
N ASP A 516 0.32 16.78 -23.17
CA ASP A 516 0.19 18.20 -22.85
C ASP A 516 1.06 19.10 -23.75
N ASP A 517 1.88 18.52 -24.62
CA ASP A 517 2.66 19.24 -25.61
C ASP A 517 1.99 19.13 -26.99
N PRO A 518 1.24 20.15 -27.45
CA PRO A 518 0.56 20.11 -28.76
C PRO A 518 1.54 19.99 -29.93
N ALA A 519 2.83 20.20 -29.69
CA ALA A 519 3.87 19.95 -30.67
C ALA A 519 4.02 18.45 -31.00
N TRP A 520 3.57 17.53 -30.14
CA TRP A 520 3.76 16.09 -30.28
C TRP A 520 2.44 15.36 -30.48
N ASP A 521 2.18 14.95 -31.71
CA ASP A 521 1.17 13.98 -32.07
C ASP A 521 1.80 12.65 -32.53
N ARG A 522 0.94 11.68 -32.88
CA ARG A 522 1.37 10.38 -33.38
C ARG A 522 2.20 10.50 -34.65
N GLU A 523 1.77 11.32 -35.60
CA GLU A 523 2.44 11.44 -36.90
C GLU A 523 3.86 11.96 -36.74
N ARG A 524 4.06 13.02 -35.94
CA ARG A 524 5.38 13.57 -35.66
C ARG A 524 6.26 12.58 -34.91
N LEU A 525 5.73 11.85 -33.93
CA LEU A 525 6.49 10.85 -33.18
C LEU A 525 6.97 9.73 -34.11
N GLU A 526 6.10 9.23 -34.99
CA GLU A 526 6.42 8.20 -35.98
C GLU A 526 7.43 8.70 -37.01
N ARG A 527 7.35 9.97 -37.42
CA ARG A 527 8.35 10.61 -38.30
C ARG A 527 9.74 10.65 -37.66
N VAL A 528 9.84 11.09 -36.40
CA VAL A 528 11.11 11.12 -35.65
C VAL A 528 11.66 9.70 -35.43
N LEU A 529 10.79 8.73 -35.19
CA LEU A 529 11.21 7.32 -35.15
C LEU A 529 11.82 6.93 -36.49
N ALA A 530 11.15 7.20 -37.61
CA ALA A 530 11.61 6.86 -38.96
C ALA A 530 12.94 7.52 -39.37
N GLU A 531 13.24 8.72 -38.87
CA GLU A 531 14.55 9.40 -39.07
C GLU A 531 15.73 8.57 -38.53
N GLY A 532 15.51 7.67 -37.56
CA GLY A 532 16.49 6.71 -37.07
C GLY A 532 17.59 7.29 -36.15
N GLY A 533 17.78 8.60 -36.13
CA GLY A 533 18.72 9.28 -35.24
C GLY A 533 18.22 9.39 -33.79
N PRO A 534 19.14 9.39 -32.79
CA PRO A 534 18.77 9.56 -31.39
C PRO A 534 18.23 10.97 -31.15
N LYS A 535 17.14 11.09 -30.39
CA LYS A 535 16.53 12.38 -30.05
C LYS A 535 15.97 12.37 -28.64
N THR A 536 16.40 13.31 -27.82
CA THR A 536 15.87 13.53 -26.48
C THR A 536 14.74 14.55 -26.53
N ILE A 537 13.59 14.19 -25.96
CA ILE A 537 12.37 15.00 -25.91
C ILE A 537 12.08 15.30 -24.43
N PRO A 538 12.19 16.55 -23.97
CA PRO A 538 11.86 16.91 -22.61
C PRO A 538 10.35 16.79 -22.36
N VAL A 539 9.97 16.35 -21.16
CA VAL A 539 8.57 16.29 -20.72
C VAL A 539 8.23 17.61 -20.02
N LYS A 540 7.34 18.41 -20.62
CA LYS A 540 6.97 19.76 -20.11
C LYS A 540 6.24 19.70 -18.77
N ASN A 541 5.28 18.78 -18.64
CA ASN A 541 4.51 18.56 -17.42
C ASN A 541 4.85 17.20 -16.82
N PRO A 542 5.44 17.14 -15.62
CA PRO A 542 5.89 15.90 -15.01
C PRO A 542 4.78 14.85 -14.93
N VAL A 543 5.09 13.64 -15.38
CA VAL A 543 4.28 12.44 -15.17
C VAL A 543 4.96 11.63 -14.06
N THR A 544 4.28 11.46 -12.93
CA THR A 544 4.83 10.65 -11.84
C THR A 544 4.77 9.18 -12.19
N VAL A 545 5.89 8.47 -12.03
CA VAL A 545 5.98 7.02 -12.20
C VAL A 545 6.09 6.38 -10.82
N HIS A 546 5.13 5.53 -10.47
CA HIS A 546 5.09 4.74 -9.24
C HIS A 546 5.43 3.29 -9.59
N LEU A 547 6.65 2.86 -9.28
CA LEU A 547 7.04 1.46 -9.38
C LEU A 547 6.61 0.76 -8.09
N GLN A 548 5.60 -0.11 -8.17
CA GLN A 548 4.96 -0.76 -7.03
C GLN A 548 5.11 -2.28 -7.09
N TYR A 549 4.78 -2.93 -5.97
CA TYR A 549 4.77 -4.39 -5.85
C TYR A 549 3.54 -4.82 -5.07
N TRP A 550 2.45 -5.15 -5.78
CA TRP A 550 1.22 -5.62 -5.16
C TRP A 550 0.88 -7.02 -5.62
N THR A 551 0.75 -7.92 -4.65
CA THR A 551 0.34 -9.31 -4.85
C THR A 551 -1.17 -9.52 -4.65
N PHE A 552 -1.87 -8.47 -4.26
CA PHE A 552 -3.32 -8.43 -4.13
C PHE A 552 -3.89 -7.05 -4.43
N TRP A 553 -5.02 -7.00 -5.15
CA TRP A 553 -5.90 -5.84 -5.29
C TRP A 553 -7.32 -6.30 -5.66
N ILE A 554 -8.25 -5.36 -5.75
CA ILE A 554 -9.59 -5.62 -6.26
C ILE A 554 -9.65 -5.00 -7.66
N GLY A 555 -10.04 -5.80 -8.64
CA GLY A 555 -10.14 -5.39 -10.04
C GLY A 555 -11.29 -4.41 -10.28
N ASP A 556 -11.39 -3.93 -11.52
CA ASP A 556 -12.38 -2.91 -11.87
C ASP A 556 -13.81 -3.43 -11.76
N GLU A 557 -14.04 -4.73 -11.98
CA GLU A 557 -15.34 -5.41 -11.87
C GLU A 557 -15.66 -5.89 -10.44
N GLY A 558 -14.79 -5.60 -9.47
CA GLY A 558 -14.98 -5.92 -8.05
C GLY A 558 -14.44 -7.29 -7.61
N GLU A 559 -13.77 -8.00 -8.51
CA GLU A 559 -13.18 -9.31 -8.27
C GLU A 559 -11.80 -9.25 -7.58
N PRO A 560 -11.51 -10.13 -6.62
CA PRO A 560 -10.20 -10.19 -5.97
C PRO A 560 -9.15 -10.77 -6.91
N GLN A 561 -8.13 -9.95 -7.16
CA GLN A 561 -6.95 -10.24 -7.97
C GLN A 561 -5.81 -10.67 -7.06
N TYR A 562 -5.19 -11.81 -7.37
CA TYR A 562 -4.01 -12.31 -6.67
C TYR A 562 -2.88 -12.52 -7.67
N ARG A 563 -1.63 -12.30 -7.22
CA ARG A 563 -0.44 -12.61 -8.00
C ARG A 563 0.56 -13.38 -7.15
N LYS A 564 1.38 -14.18 -7.83
CA LYS A 564 2.52 -14.85 -7.20
C LYS A 564 3.49 -13.81 -6.63
N ASP A 565 3.98 -14.06 -5.43
CA ASP A 565 5.05 -13.27 -4.82
C ASP A 565 6.41 -13.63 -5.45
N ILE A 566 6.65 -13.15 -6.66
CA ILE A 566 7.83 -13.51 -7.48
C ILE A 566 9.18 -13.15 -6.84
N TYR A 567 9.19 -12.22 -5.89
CA TYR A 567 10.39 -11.75 -5.18
C TYR A 567 10.44 -12.17 -3.70
N ASN A 568 9.47 -12.97 -3.22
CA ASN A 568 9.37 -13.41 -1.82
C ASN A 568 9.31 -12.25 -0.80
N ARG A 569 8.62 -11.15 -1.14
CA ARG A 569 8.50 -9.95 -0.29
C ARG A 569 7.33 -10.03 0.70
N ASP A 570 6.28 -10.78 0.41
CA ASP A 570 5.10 -10.92 1.29
C ASP A 570 5.47 -11.62 2.59
N GLY A 571 6.34 -12.63 2.49
CA GLY A 571 6.83 -13.40 3.65
C GLY A 571 7.57 -12.52 4.66
N VAL A 572 8.51 -11.72 4.16
CA VAL A 572 9.34 -10.81 4.97
C VAL A 572 8.46 -9.75 5.64
N LEU A 573 7.58 -9.09 4.88
CA LEU A 573 6.70 -8.06 5.45
C LEU A 573 5.73 -8.64 6.48
N TRP A 574 5.18 -9.83 6.23
CA TRP A 574 4.31 -10.48 7.21
C TRP A 574 5.01 -10.73 8.54
N ASN A 575 6.27 -11.19 8.52
CA ASN A 575 7.01 -11.41 9.74
C ASN A 575 7.23 -10.09 10.50
N ALA A 576 7.62 -9.01 9.79
CA ALA A 576 7.79 -7.69 10.38
C ALA A 576 6.48 -7.11 10.96
N LEU A 577 5.34 -7.37 10.33
CA LEU A 577 4.03 -6.97 10.86
C LEU A 577 3.65 -7.70 12.16
N ASN A 578 4.17 -8.91 12.38
CA ASN A 578 3.89 -9.72 13.57
C ASN A 578 4.96 -9.63 14.65
N THR A 579 6.07 -8.94 14.40
CA THR A 579 7.02 -8.56 15.45
C THR A 579 6.50 -7.33 16.18
N THR A 580 6.59 -7.35 17.51
CA THR A 580 6.36 -6.20 18.36
C THR A 580 7.32 -5.06 17.96
N PRO A 581 6.91 -3.77 17.99
CA PRO A 581 7.77 -2.68 17.59
C PRO A 581 9.08 -2.67 18.39
N ALA A 582 10.18 -3.07 17.76
CA ALA A 582 11.52 -2.87 18.29
C ALA A 582 12.29 -2.06 17.25
N ALA A 583 12.95 -0.99 17.72
CA ALA A 583 13.80 -0.13 16.90
C ALA A 583 15.00 -0.94 16.37
N SER A 584 14.82 -1.59 15.22
CA SER A 584 15.93 -2.19 14.48
C SER A 584 16.48 -1.16 13.51
N PRO A 585 17.80 -0.92 13.48
CA PRO A 585 18.40 -0.04 12.49
C PRO A 585 18.20 -0.62 11.07
N PRO A 586 18.02 0.23 10.05
CA PRO A 586 17.85 -0.23 8.68
C PRO A 586 19.10 -0.97 8.19
N PRO A 587 18.95 -2.01 7.35
CA PRO A 587 20.07 -2.69 6.72
C PRO A 587 20.83 -1.74 5.80
N ALA A 588 22.13 -1.97 5.64
CA ALA A 588 22.97 -1.13 4.79
C ALA A 588 22.43 -1.05 3.36
N ARG A 589 22.31 0.16 2.82
CA ARG A 589 21.94 0.39 1.42
C ARG A 589 23.09 -0.07 0.52
N VAL A 590 22.87 -1.12 -0.25
CA VAL A 590 23.77 -1.45 -1.38
C VAL A 590 23.43 -0.48 -2.50
N ARG A 591 24.32 0.48 -2.77
CA ARG A 591 24.18 1.38 -3.93
C ARG A 591 24.27 0.54 -5.20
N PRO A 592 23.27 0.59 -6.09
CA PRO A 592 23.41 0.04 -7.44
C PRO A 592 24.55 0.76 -8.17
N GLU A 593 25.19 0.08 -9.12
CA GLU A 593 26.07 0.76 -10.08
C GLU A 593 25.28 1.89 -10.78
N ALA A 594 25.93 3.04 -10.99
CA ALA A 594 25.33 4.18 -11.69
C ALA A 594 24.82 3.76 -13.08
N ASP A 595 23.71 4.36 -13.57
CA ASP A 595 23.19 4.05 -14.92
C ASP A 595 24.22 4.49 -15.96
N PRO A 596 24.82 3.56 -16.72
CA PRO A 596 25.69 3.95 -17.82
C PRO A 596 24.90 4.55 -19.00
N ASN A 597 23.58 4.52 -18.97
CA ASN A 597 22.67 5.03 -20.00
C ASN A 597 22.05 6.39 -19.67
N THR A 598 22.38 7.03 -18.55
CA THR A 598 22.12 8.47 -18.40
C THR A 598 23.09 9.20 -19.32
N GLU A 599 22.56 9.79 -20.39
CA GLU A 599 23.35 10.70 -21.22
C GLU A 599 23.77 11.87 -20.33
N VAL A 600 25.08 12.07 -20.17
CA VAL A 600 25.65 13.22 -19.47
C VAL A 600 25.12 14.48 -20.16
N ASP A 601 24.63 15.42 -19.38
CA ASP A 601 24.22 16.75 -19.86
C ASP A 601 25.36 17.30 -20.75
N PRO A 602 25.09 17.87 -21.94
CA PRO A 602 26.12 18.56 -22.72
C PRO A 602 26.87 19.67 -21.95
N ALA A 603 26.40 20.06 -20.76
CA ALA A 603 27.09 20.95 -19.83
C ALA A 603 27.91 20.20 -18.73
N GLY A 604 28.84 19.31 -19.11
CA GLY A 604 29.97 18.90 -18.25
C GLY A 604 30.02 17.43 -17.85
#